data_AF-A0A3S0D6I2-F1
#
_entry.id   AF-A0A3S0D6I2-F1
#
_cell.length_a   1.000
_cell.length_b   1.000
_cell.length_c   1.000
_cell.angle_alpha   90.00
_cell.angle_beta   90.00
_cell.angle_gamma   90.00
#
_symmetry.space_group_name_H-M   'P 1'
#
loop_
_entity.id
_entity.type
_entity.pdbx_description
1 polymer ?
#
loop_
_entity_poly.entity_id
_entity_poly.type
_entity_poly.pdbx_seq_one_letter_code
_entity_poly.pdbx_strand_id
1 'polypeptide(L)'
;MVKKPRNFDCVLSGVLKNGTTPREMLWSVLKERSITFGILRIVDADRNIEGEVGIFQSTFVVGASIRGGNYTAYEALKVLLTVKNGSFKYMSSAEPLPSDLDNLERIRLTSLISIWPNFPHSPEALSYKNSISRMRGIKPESEKDETSGADTKDSKESEVLAIDHNVLKQLQAWDERHMHIRAAAFWSTFVAVSCIAALLGIAG
;
A
#
# COMPACT_ATOMS: atom_id res chain seq x y z
N MET A 1 8.98 -29.87 -20.75
CA MET A 1 10.01 -29.38 -19.82
C MET A 1 9.52 -29.61 -18.40
N VAL A 2 10.23 -30.42 -17.60
CA VAL A 2 9.85 -30.70 -16.20
C VAL A 2 10.33 -29.51 -15.36
N LYS A 3 9.41 -28.72 -14.80
CA LYS A 3 9.74 -27.62 -13.89
C LYS A 3 10.40 -28.24 -12.64
N LYS A 4 11.65 -27.87 -12.35
CA LYS A 4 12.37 -28.25 -11.12
C LYS A 4 11.50 -27.90 -9.90
N PRO A 5 11.39 -28.78 -8.89
CA PRO A 5 10.66 -28.46 -7.67
C PRO A 5 11.32 -27.26 -6.99
N ARG A 6 10.55 -26.20 -6.79
CA ARG A 6 11.01 -24.99 -6.10
C ARG A 6 10.81 -25.18 -4.61
N ASN A 7 11.84 -24.88 -3.83
CA ASN A 7 11.73 -24.85 -2.38
C ASN A 7 11.04 -23.54 -1.99
N PHE A 8 9.84 -23.69 -1.46
CA PHE A 8 9.03 -22.60 -0.95
C PHE A 8 8.82 -22.82 0.54
N ASP A 9 9.31 -21.91 1.36
CA ASP A 9 9.08 -21.97 2.79
C ASP A 9 7.71 -21.35 3.09
N CYS A 10 6.83 -22.14 3.71
CA CYS A 10 5.52 -21.65 4.11
C CYS A 10 5.66 -20.69 5.29
N VAL A 11 5.27 -19.43 5.10
CA VAL A 11 5.37 -18.38 6.12
C VAL A 11 4.05 -18.26 6.87
N LEU A 12 2.95 -18.25 6.12
CA LEU A 12 1.61 -18.08 6.67
C LEU A 12 0.66 -19.03 5.96
N SER A 13 -0.24 -19.64 6.71
CA SER A 13 -1.33 -20.45 6.17
C SER A 13 -2.60 -20.19 6.93
N GLY A 14 -3.74 -20.25 6.25
CA GLY A 14 -5.03 -20.08 6.89
C GLY A 14 -6.18 -20.62 6.05
N VAL A 15 -7.37 -20.51 6.63
CA VAL A 15 -8.63 -20.92 6.01
C VAL A 15 -9.53 -19.70 5.90
N LEU A 16 -10.04 -19.44 4.71
CA LEU A 16 -11.09 -18.47 4.45
C LEU A 16 -12.42 -19.14 4.81
N LYS A 17 -12.87 -18.99 6.06
CA LYS A 17 -14.20 -19.41 6.56
C LYS A 17 -14.65 -18.46 7.68
N ASN A 18 -15.96 -18.32 7.87
CA ASN A 18 -16.61 -17.80 9.09
C ASN A 18 -15.95 -16.56 9.72
N GLY A 19 -15.70 -15.52 8.94
CA GLY A 19 -15.16 -14.25 9.43
C GLY A 19 -13.83 -13.85 8.76
N THR A 20 -12.99 -14.82 8.40
CA THR A 20 -11.72 -14.52 7.71
C THR A 20 -11.97 -14.18 6.25
N THR A 21 -11.88 -12.88 5.94
CA THR A 21 -12.09 -12.37 4.58
C THR A 21 -10.77 -12.33 3.78
N PRO A 22 -10.82 -12.34 2.44
CA PRO A 22 -9.65 -12.07 1.62
C PRO A 22 -8.91 -10.77 1.99
N ARG A 23 -9.65 -9.79 2.53
CA ARG A 23 -9.08 -8.55 3.07
C ARG A 23 -8.16 -8.81 4.28
N GLU A 24 -8.56 -9.66 5.21
CA GLU A 24 -7.75 -10.04 6.38
C GLU A 24 -6.53 -10.87 5.99
N MET A 25 -6.70 -11.79 5.03
CA MET A 25 -5.59 -12.53 4.43
C MET A 25 -4.54 -11.57 3.85
N LEU A 26 -4.96 -10.59 3.04
CA LEU A 26 -4.05 -9.58 2.48
C LEU A 26 -3.38 -8.73 3.56
N TRP A 27 -4.11 -8.37 4.63
CA TRP A 27 -3.52 -7.69 5.78
C TRP A 27 -2.44 -8.50 6.49
N SER A 28 -2.65 -9.80 6.65
CA SER A 28 -1.66 -10.69 7.25
C SER A 28 -0.41 -10.79 6.38
N VAL A 29 -0.56 -10.90 5.06
CA VAL A 29 0.58 -10.87 4.14
C VAL A 29 1.34 -9.54 4.21
N LEU A 30 0.64 -8.41 4.30
CA LEU A 30 1.26 -7.07 4.41
C LEU A 30 2.09 -6.89 5.70
N LYS A 31 1.77 -7.63 6.77
CA LYS A 31 2.55 -7.59 8.02
C LYS A 31 3.90 -8.28 7.89
N GLU A 32 4.05 -9.22 6.96
CA GLU A 32 5.27 -10.00 6.75
C GLU A 32 6.32 -9.20 5.95
N ARG A 33 7.03 -8.26 6.58
CA ARG A 33 7.94 -7.33 5.88
C ARG A 33 9.27 -7.92 5.41
N SER A 34 9.63 -9.14 5.82
CA SER A 34 10.94 -9.75 5.57
C SER A 34 11.06 -10.45 4.20
N ILE A 35 9.99 -10.51 3.41
CA ILE A 35 9.93 -11.34 2.20
C ILE A 35 10.04 -10.47 0.95
N THR A 36 11.06 -10.74 0.14
CA THR A 36 11.30 -10.01 -1.12
C THR A 36 10.43 -10.56 -2.24
N PHE A 37 10.35 -11.88 -2.38
CA PHE A 37 9.47 -12.55 -3.35
C PHE A 37 8.56 -13.52 -2.59
N GLY A 38 7.26 -13.29 -2.68
CA GLY A 38 6.24 -14.09 -2.01
C GLY A 38 5.23 -14.63 -3.01
N ILE A 39 4.77 -15.86 -2.80
CA ILE A 39 3.68 -16.46 -3.56
C ILE A 39 2.53 -16.74 -2.61
N LEU A 40 1.40 -16.09 -2.86
CA LEU A 40 0.16 -16.36 -2.17
C LEU A 40 -0.68 -17.34 -3.00
N ARG A 41 -0.75 -18.59 -2.56
CA ARG A 41 -1.59 -19.62 -3.16
C ARG A 41 -2.95 -19.63 -2.49
N ILE A 42 -4.01 -19.63 -3.27
CA ILE A 42 -5.40 -19.67 -2.81
C ILE A 42 -6.08 -20.86 -3.48
N VAL A 43 -6.76 -21.67 -2.67
CA VAL A 43 -7.45 -22.88 -3.12
C VAL A 43 -8.88 -22.86 -2.58
N ASP A 44 -9.85 -22.90 -3.47
CA ASP A 44 -11.27 -23.07 -3.19
C ASP A 44 -11.70 -24.45 -3.71
N ALA A 45 -11.98 -25.37 -2.78
CA ALA A 45 -12.41 -26.72 -3.12
C ALA A 45 -13.85 -26.75 -3.68
N ASP A 46 -14.70 -25.80 -3.27
CA ASP A 46 -16.11 -25.78 -3.65
C ASP A 46 -16.27 -25.36 -5.11
N ARG A 47 -15.45 -24.41 -5.57
CA ARG A 47 -15.45 -23.89 -6.94
C ARG A 47 -14.39 -24.50 -7.85
N ASN A 48 -13.57 -25.41 -7.32
CA ASN A 48 -12.41 -25.98 -8.01
C ASN A 48 -11.45 -24.88 -8.55
N ILE A 49 -11.25 -23.82 -7.76
CA ILE A 49 -10.34 -22.72 -8.12
C ILE A 49 -9.03 -22.94 -7.36
N GLU A 50 -7.95 -23.06 -8.11
CA GLU A 50 -6.60 -23.06 -7.56
C GLU A 50 -5.79 -21.99 -8.29
N GLY A 51 -5.20 -21.06 -7.55
CA GLY A 51 -4.39 -20.02 -8.16
C GLY A 51 -3.32 -19.46 -7.24
N GLU A 52 -2.42 -18.71 -7.86
CA GLU A 52 -1.24 -18.14 -7.25
C GLU A 52 -1.21 -16.64 -7.53
N VAL A 53 -0.81 -15.85 -6.54
CA VAL A 53 -0.61 -14.41 -6.64
C VAL A 53 0.83 -14.11 -6.29
N GLY A 54 1.55 -13.48 -7.22
CA GLY A 54 2.92 -13.02 -7.05
C GLY A 54 2.95 -11.72 -6.27
N ILE A 55 3.74 -11.68 -5.20
CA ILE A 55 3.88 -10.53 -4.32
C ILE A 55 5.36 -10.16 -4.20
N PHE A 56 5.66 -8.89 -4.45
CA PHE A 56 6.98 -8.32 -4.34
C PHE A 56 7.09 -7.42 -3.09
N GLN A 57 8.13 -7.65 -2.30
CA GLN A 57 8.45 -6.94 -1.05
C GLN A 57 7.27 -6.87 -0.07
N SER A 58 6.42 -7.91 -0.05
CA SER A 58 5.16 -7.97 0.70
C SER A 58 4.23 -6.76 0.56
N THR A 59 4.44 -5.94 -0.47
CA THR A 59 3.79 -4.63 -0.61
C THR A 59 3.11 -4.49 -1.96
N PHE A 60 3.64 -5.13 -3.00
CA PHE A 60 3.14 -5.02 -4.36
C PHE A 60 2.67 -6.37 -4.88
N VAL A 61 1.47 -6.43 -5.46
CA VAL A 61 1.08 -7.53 -6.32
C VAL A 61 1.68 -7.29 -7.69
N VAL A 62 2.37 -8.31 -8.23
CA VAL A 62 3.03 -8.26 -9.55
C VAL A 62 2.42 -9.21 -10.56
N GLY A 63 1.49 -10.05 -10.14
CA GLY A 63 0.74 -10.92 -11.05
C GLY A 63 -0.13 -11.91 -10.31
N ALA A 64 -0.97 -12.58 -11.07
CA ALA A 64 -1.77 -13.70 -10.58
C ALA A 64 -2.06 -14.67 -11.73
N SER A 65 -2.28 -15.92 -11.39
CA SER A 65 -2.59 -16.99 -12.33
C SER A 65 -3.53 -18.00 -11.69
N ILE A 66 -4.47 -18.53 -12.48
CA ILE A 66 -5.38 -19.60 -12.06
C ILE A 66 -5.01 -20.86 -12.84
N ARG A 67 -4.81 -21.96 -12.12
CA ARG A 67 -4.48 -23.25 -12.70
C ARG A 67 -5.69 -23.79 -13.48
N GLY A 68 -5.45 -24.15 -14.73
CA GLY A 68 -6.49 -24.70 -15.62
C GLY A 68 -7.45 -23.66 -16.20
N GLY A 69 -7.23 -22.37 -15.95
CA GLY A 69 -8.01 -21.29 -16.55
C GLY A 69 -7.23 -20.49 -17.59
N ASN A 70 -7.95 -19.72 -18.41
CA ASN A 70 -7.37 -18.72 -19.32
C ASN A 70 -7.22 -17.34 -18.65
N TYR A 71 -7.55 -17.23 -17.36
CA TYR A 71 -7.42 -15.98 -16.62
C TYR A 71 -5.97 -15.77 -16.19
N THR A 72 -5.41 -14.64 -16.62
CA THR A 72 -4.05 -14.21 -16.25
C THR A 72 -4.07 -12.81 -15.67
N ALA A 73 -3.05 -12.48 -14.87
CA ALA A 73 -2.82 -11.15 -14.31
C ALA A 73 -4.04 -10.62 -13.52
N TYR A 74 -4.59 -9.46 -13.90
CA TYR A 74 -5.61 -8.77 -13.10
C TYR A 74 -6.94 -9.53 -12.99
N GLU A 75 -7.34 -10.25 -14.04
CA GLU A 75 -8.58 -11.02 -14.02
C GLU A 75 -8.49 -12.19 -13.06
N ALA A 76 -7.36 -12.92 -13.09
CA ALA A 76 -7.06 -13.97 -12.13
C ALA A 76 -7.07 -13.43 -10.69
N LEU A 77 -6.46 -12.27 -10.47
CA LEU A 77 -6.43 -11.63 -9.15
C LEU A 77 -7.84 -11.34 -8.62
N LYS A 78 -8.72 -10.75 -9.45
CA LYS A 78 -10.11 -10.47 -9.05
C LYS A 78 -10.84 -11.74 -8.66
N VAL A 79 -10.73 -12.80 -9.47
CA VAL A 79 -11.39 -14.08 -9.18
C VAL A 79 -10.87 -14.67 -7.87
N LEU A 80 -9.55 -14.71 -7.67
CA LEU A 80 -8.94 -15.25 -6.46
C LEU A 80 -9.32 -14.48 -5.19
N LEU A 81 -9.44 -13.15 -5.27
CA LEU A 81 -9.86 -12.30 -4.14
C LEU A 81 -11.37 -12.29 -3.88
N THR A 82 -12.17 -12.98 -4.71
CA THR A 82 -13.61 -13.23 -4.48
C THR A 82 -13.89 -14.58 -3.82
N VAL A 83 -12.86 -15.41 -3.61
CA VAL A 83 -12.99 -16.68 -2.88
C VAL A 83 -13.43 -16.39 -1.46
N LYS A 84 -14.58 -16.95 -1.07
CA LYS A 84 -15.15 -16.82 0.28
C LYS A 84 -14.84 -18.01 1.16
N ASN A 85 -14.81 -19.21 0.56
CA ASN A 85 -14.57 -20.47 1.23
C ASN A 85 -13.33 -21.11 0.61
N GLY A 86 -12.25 -21.24 1.37
CA GLY A 86 -11.03 -21.79 0.81
C GLY A 86 -9.90 -21.87 1.81
N SER A 87 -8.73 -22.26 1.33
CA SER A 87 -7.48 -22.21 2.08
C SER A 87 -6.48 -21.32 1.35
N PHE A 88 -5.61 -20.66 2.10
CA PHE A 88 -4.52 -19.89 1.52
C PHE A 88 -3.21 -20.25 2.18
N LYS A 89 -2.12 -20.12 1.41
CA LYS A 89 -0.75 -20.25 1.88
C LYS A 89 0.09 -19.15 1.27
N TYR A 90 0.77 -18.39 2.11
CA TYR A 90 1.79 -17.44 1.68
C TYR A 90 3.15 -18.06 1.90
N MET A 91 3.93 -18.11 0.83
CA MET A 91 5.21 -18.78 0.80
C MET A 91 6.31 -17.80 0.39
N SER A 92 7.46 -17.90 1.04
CA SER A 92 8.66 -17.15 0.65
C SER A 92 9.38 -17.87 -0.48
N SER A 93 9.85 -17.10 -1.45
CA SER A 93 10.73 -17.56 -2.53
C SER A 93 12.07 -16.84 -2.41
N ALA A 94 13.16 -17.60 -2.37
CA ALA A 94 14.50 -17.03 -2.49
C ALA A 94 14.80 -16.59 -3.94
N GLU A 95 14.16 -17.26 -4.90
CA GLU A 95 14.32 -16.96 -6.33
C GLU A 95 13.28 -15.91 -6.79
N PRO A 96 13.58 -15.16 -7.87
CA PRO A 96 12.61 -14.28 -8.50
C PRO A 96 11.32 -15.00 -8.86
N LEU A 97 10.21 -14.25 -8.85
CA LEU A 97 8.93 -14.77 -9.29
C LEU A 97 9.04 -15.22 -10.76
N PRO A 98 8.39 -16.34 -11.12
CA PRO A 98 8.42 -16.80 -12.49
C PRO A 98 7.67 -15.82 -13.40
N SER A 99 8.03 -15.81 -14.68
CA SER A 99 7.50 -14.86 -15.68
C SER A 99 5.99 -14.96 -15.88
N ASP A 100 5.35 -16.07 -15.51
CA ASP A 100 3.89 -16.22 -15.51
C ASP A 100 3.21 -15.43 -14.37
N LEU A 101 3.94 -15.11 -13.30
CA LEU A 101 3.48 -14.37 -12.12
C LEU A 101 4.00 -12.93 -12.01
N ASP A 102 4.81 -12.47 -12.97
CA ASP A 102 5.35 -11.10 -13.05
C ASP A 102 4.84 -10.39 -14.32
N ASN A 103 3.51 -10.39 -14.50
CA ASN A 103 2.83 -9.94 -15.72
C ASN A 103 1.91 -8.74 -15.50
N LEU A 104 1.94 -8.14 -14.31
CA LEU A 104 1.04 -7.07 -13.93
C LEU A 104 1.86 -5.89 -13.39
N GLU A 105 1.45 -4.68 -13.77
CA GLU A 105 2.01 -3.47 -13.19
C GLU A 105 1.88 -3.54 -11.65
N ARG A 106 2.90 -3.07 -10.92
CA ARG A 106 2.98 -3.20 -9.47
C ARG A 106 1.81 -2.51 -8.76
N ILE A 107 0.79 -3.27 -8.36
CA ILE A 107 -0.35 -2.77 -7.60
C ILE A 107 -0.04 -2.88 -6.11
N ARG A 108 -0.17 -1.78 -5.35
CA ARG A 108 0.00 -1.82 -3.89
C ARG A 108 -1.09 -2.67 -3.22
N LEU A 109 -0.69 -3.57 -2.32
CA LEU A 109 -1.60 -4.37 -1.49
C LEU A 109 -2.57 -3.48 -0.70
N THR A 110 -2.09 -2.37 -0.14
CA THR A 110 -2.93 -1.43 0.61
C THR A 110 -4.05 -0.83 -0.24
N SER A 111 -3.78 -0.56 -1.53
CA SER A 111 -4.79 -0.07 -2.46
C SER A 111 -5.87 -1.13 -2.71
N LEU A 112 -5.47 -2.40 -2.93
CA LEU A 112 -6.41 -3.52 -3.09
C LEU A 112 -7.27 -3.74 -1.84
N ILE A 113 -6.67 -3.67 -0.65
CA ILE A 113 -7.36 -3.79 0.64
C ILE A 113 -8.41 -2.69 0.83
N SER A 114 -8.14 -1.48 0.34
CA SER A 114 -9.02 -0.31 0.54
C SER A 114 -10.28 -0.32 -0.32
N ILE A 115 -10.24 -0.98 -1.47
CA ILE A 115 -11.34 -1.03 -2.44
C ILE A 115 -12.13 -2.34 -2.37
N TRP A 116 -11.60 -3.36 -1.70
CA TRP A 116 -12.27 -4.64 -1.57
C TRP A 116 -13.67 -4.47 -0.94
N PRO A 117 -14.72 -5.11 -1.47
CA PRO A 117 -14.74 -6.09 -2.57
C PRO A 117 -14.96 -5.47 -3.97
N ASN A 118 -15.07 -4.15 -4.08
CA ASN A 118 -15.45 -3.43 -5.28
C ASN A 118 -14.23 -3.07 -6.14
N PHE A 119 -13.71 -4.05 -6.87
CA PHE A 119 -12.59 -3.86 -7.78
C PHE A 119 -12.99 -3.16 -9.08
N PRO A 120 -12.18 -2.21 -9.59
CA PRO A 120 -12.43 -1.59 -10.90
C PRO A 120 -12.28 -2.62 -12.03
N HIS A 121 -12.89 -2.32 -13.17
CA HIS A 121 -12.80 -3.17 -14.35
C HIS A 121 -11.38 -3.27 -14.90
N SER A 122 -10.62 -2.16 -14.84
CA SER A 122 -9.26 -2.05 -15.36
C SER A 122 -8.22 -1.85 -14.25
N PRO A 123 -6.97 -2.33 -14.43
CA PRO A 123 -5.91 -2.19 -13.44
C PRO A 123 -5.39 -0.75 -13.33
N GLU A 124 -5.48 0.09 -14.36
CA GLU A 124 -4.93 1.45 -14.34
C GLU A 124 -5.60 2.32 -13.25
N ALA A 125 -6.89 2.10 -13.01
CA ALA A 125 -7.65 2.79 -11.96
C ALA A 125 -7.05 2.59 -10.55
N LEU A 126 -6.27 1.53 -10.35
CA LEU A 126 -5.58 1.23 -9.08
C LEU A 126 -4.26 1.99 -8.93
N SER A 127 -3.60 2.30 -10.04
CA SER A 127 -2.37 3.09 -10.08
C SER A 127 -2.64 4.58 -9.85
N TYR A 128 -3.70 5.15 -10.44
CA TYR A 128 -4.03 6.58 -10.32
C TYR A 128 -4.33 7.06 -8.90
N LYS A 129 -4.90 6.20 -8.04
CA LYS A 129 -5.20 6.59 -6.66
C LYS A 129 -3.93 6.81 -5.81
N ASN A 130 -2.78 6.26 -6.23
CA ASN A 130 -1.50 6.46 -5.57
C ASN A 130 -0.71 7.66 -6.13
N SER A 131 -0.96 8.10 -7.37
CA SER A 131 -0.29 9.27 -7.96
C SER A 131 -0.86 10.59 -7.47
N ILE A 132 -2.11 10.62 -7.00
CA ILE A 132 -2.72 11.82 -6.39
C ILE A 132 -1.99 12.26 -5.11
N SER A 133 -1.32 11.35 -4.39
CA SER A 133 -0.46 11.72 -3.26
C SER A 133 0.89 12.31 -3.69
N ARG A 134 1.29 12.20 -4.97
CA ARG A 134 2.49 12.84 -5.53
C ARG A 134 2.19 14.13 -6.29
N MET A 135 0.96 14.32 -6.77
CA MET A 135 0.56 15.56 -7.46
C MET A 135 0.42 16.79 -6.54
N ARG A 136 0.55 16.66 -5.22
CA ARG A 136 0.68 17.81 -4.30
C ARG A 136 2.08 18.44 -4.26
N GLY A 137 3.03 17.95 -5.05
CA GLY A 137 4.42 18.43 -5.06
C GLY A 137 4.88 19.16 -6.32
N ILE A 138 4.05 19.24 -7.38
CA ILE A 138 4.46 19.92 -8.61
C ILE A 138 3.84 21.32 -8.58
N LYS A 139 4.62 22.26 -8.04
CA LYS A 139 4.48 23.68 -8.36
C LYS A 139 4.66 23.78 -9.88
N PRO A 140 3.64 24.15 -10.67
CA PRO A 140 3.88 24.44 -12.06
C PRO A 140 4.72 25.71 -12.08
N GLU A 141 6.01 25.58 -12.36
CA GLU A 141 6.75 26.71 -12.94
C GLU A 141 6.14 26.90 -14.33
N SER A 142 5.18 27.81 -14.39
CA SER A 142 4.53 28.25 -15.62
C SER A 142 5.58 28.88 -16.53
N GLU A 143 6.01 28.08 -17.50
CA GLU A 143 6.48 28.51 -18.80
C GLU A 143 5.47 29.52 -19.36
N LYS A 144 5.98 30.69 -19.73
CA LYS A 144 5.22 31.71 -20.45
C LYS A 144 4.92 31.15 -21.83
N ASP A 145 3.65 30.98 -22.17
CA ASP A 145 3.21 31.17 -23.55
C ASP A 145 1.82 31.80 -23.56
N GLU A 146 1.78 32.98 -24.18
CA GLU A 146 0.60 33.77 -24.46
C GLU A 146 -0.17 33.10 -25.61
N THR A 147 -1.43 32.73 -25.42
CA THR A 147 -2.47 33.02 -26.43
C THR A 147 -3.90 32.87 -25.88
N SER A 148 -4.57 34.02 -25.81
CA SER A 148 -5.98 34.29 -26.10
C SER A 148 -7.06 33.22 -25.88
N GLY A 149 -8.08 33.57 -25.07
CA GLY A 149 -9.40 32.95 -25.14
C GLY A 149 -10.27 33.37 -23.97
N ALA A 150 -11.01 34.47 -24.15
CA ALA A 150 -11.84 35.10 -23.14
C ALA A 150 -13.08 34.28 -22.75
N ASP A 151 -13.56 34.61 -21.55
CA ASP A 151 -14.89 34.46 -21.01
C ASP A 151 -15.24 33.20 -20.20
N THR A 152 -15.58 33.48 -18.93
CA THR A 152 -16.30 32.66 -17.92
C THR A 152 -15.43 32.01 -16.84
N LYS A 153 -14.89 32.77 -15.86
CA LYS A 153 -14.33 32.13 -14.64
C LYS A 153 -14.20 32.95 -13.34
N ASP A 154 -14.86 34.09 -13.15
CA ASP A 154 -14.62 34.92 -11.95
C ASP A 154 -15.31 34.51 -10.64
N SER A 155 -16.08 33.42 -10.60
CA SER A 155 -16.83 33.02 -9.39
C SER A 155 -16.29 31.78 -8.67
N LYS A 156 -15.31 31.05 -9.22
CA LYS A 156 -14.73 29.85 -8.56
C LYS A 156 -13.32 30.05 -8.01
N GLU A 157 -12.59 31.07 -8.47
CA GLU A 157 -11.21 31.29 -8.04
C GLU A 157 -11.12 31.96 -6.66
N SER A 158 -12.09 32.83 -6.33
CA SER A 158 -12.19 33.47 -5.01
C SER A 158 -12.55 32.50 -3.88
N GLU A 159 -13.34 31.46 -4.18
CA GLU A 159 -13.70 30.42 -3.20
C GLU A 159 -12.53 29.46 -2.94
N VAL A 160 -11.78 29.10 -3.98
CA VAL A 160 -10.58 28.25 -3.84
C VAL A 160 -9.48 28.95 -3.05
N LEU A 161 -9.25 30.24 -3.29
CA LEU A 161 -8.30 31.05 -2.52
C LEU A 161 -8.73 31.25 -1.05
N ALA A 162 -10.03 31.38 -0.80
CA ALA A 162 -10.57 31.50 0.57
C ALA A 162 -10.46 30.18 1.35
N ILE A 163 -10.63 29.04 0.68
CA ILE A 163 -10.45 27.71 1.29
C ILE A 163 -9.00 27.49 1.70
N ASP A 164 -8.03 27.84 0.87
CA ASP A 164 -6.60 27.68 1.19
C ASP A 164 -6.16 28.54 2.38
N HIS A 165 -6.68 29.76 2.51
CA HIS A 165 -6.34 30.64 3.62
C HIS A 165 -6.88 30.13 4.97
N ASN A 166 -8.05 29.48 4.97
CA ASN A 166 -8.62 28.87 6.17
C ASN A 166 -7.87 27.61 6.59
N VAL A 167 -7.41 26.80 5.64
CA VAL A 167 -6.59 25.60 5.92
C VAL A 167 -5.22 25.99 6.48
N LEU A 168 -4.59 27.03 5.93
CA LEU A 168 -3.32 27.56 6.45
C LEU A 168 -3.45 28.05 7.90
N LYS A 169 -4.53 28.78 8.21
CA LYS A 169 -4.81 29.21 9.59
C LYS A 169 -5.04 28.05 10.55
N GLN A 170 -5.72 26.99 10.11
CA GLN A 170 -5.91 25.80 10.94
C GLN A 170 -4.60 25.06 11.22
N LEU A 171 -3.69 24.98 10.23
CA LEU A 171 -2.38 24.37 10.41
C LEU A 171 -1.49 25.19 11.35
N GLN A 172 -1.46 26.52 11.20
CA GLN A 172 -0.72 27.40 12.12
C GLN A 172 -1.26 27.31 13.56
N ALA A 173 -2.58 27.33 13.72
CA ALA A 173 -3.22 27.20 15.03
C ALA A 173 -3.03 25.82 15.67
N TRP A 174 -2.77 24.78 14.86
CA TRP A 174 -2.42 23.45 15.36
C TRP A 174 -0.94 23.38 15.78
N ASP A 175 -0.05 23.97 14.98
CA ASP A 175 1.39 23.97 15.27
C ASP A 175 1.73 24.80 16.53
N GLU A 176 1.07 25.95 16.73
CA GLU A 176 1.21 26.75 17.96
C GLU A 176 0.83 25.96 19.23
N ARG A 177 -0.21 25.11 19.17
CA ARG A 177 -0.63 24.28 20.31
C ARG A 177 0.39 23.20 20.64
N HIS A 178 1.08 22.66 19.63
CA HIS A 178 2.04 21.58 19.81
C HIS A 178 3.47 22.06 20.05
N MET A 179 3.78 23.33 19.75
CA MET A 179 5.11 23.90 19.97
C MET A 179 5.53 23.86 21.44
N HIS A 180 4.62 24.19 22.35
CA HIS A 180 4.90 24.16 23.79
C HIS A 180 5.14 22.74 24.33
N ILE A 181 4.41 21.75 23.81
CA ILE A 181 4.57 20.34 24.22
C ILE A 181 5.91 19.78 23.73
N ARG A 182 6.30 20.11 22.48
CA ARG A 182 7.60 19.71 21.94
C ARG A 182 8.75 20.36 22.71
N ALA A 183 8.66 21.66 23.00
CA ALA A 183 9.65 22.36 23.79
C ALA A 183 9.81 21.73 25.19
N ALA A 184 8.71 21.43 25.88
CA ALA A 184 8.75 20.77 27.18
C ALA A 184 9.43 19.39 27.14
N ALA A 185 9.18 18.59 26.09
CA ALA A 185 9.81 17.28 25.91
C ALA A 185 11.33 17.38 25.65
N PHE A 186 11.77 18.37 24.89
CA PHE A 186 13.20 18.62 24.66
C PHE A 186 13.91 19.10 25.94
N TRP A 187 13.28 19.99 26.70
CA TRP A 187 13.86 20.47 27.95
C TRP A 187 13.92 19.38 29.03
N SER A 188 12.90 18.53 29.14
CA SER A 188 12.90 17.45 30.15
C SER A 188 13.97 16.40 29.87
N THR A 189 14.17 16.03 28.59
CA THR A 189 15.23 15.10 28.19
C THR A 189 16.62 15.69 28.43
N PHE A 190 16.83 16.97 28.11
CA PHE A 190 18.10 17.66 28.37
C PHE A 190 18.45 17.68 29.87
N VAL A 191 17.48 18.02 30.73
CA VAL A 191 17.69 18.04 32.19
C VAL A 191 18.01 16.63 32.72
N ALA A 192 17.27 15.61 32.29
CA ALA A 192 17.50 14.23 32.72
C ALA A 192 18.92 13.74 32.36
N VAL A 193 19.37 14.00 31.13
CA VAL A 193 20.72 13.62 30.68
C VAL A 193 21.80 14.38 31.46
N SER A 194 21.60 15.66 31.73
CA SER A 194 22.53 16.48 32.51
C SER A 194 22.68 15.98 33.95
N CYS A 195 21.58 15.59 34.61
CA CYS A 195 21.62 15.01 35.95
C CYS A 195 22.37 13.67 35.99
N ILE A 196 22.16 12.80 34.99
CA ILE A 196 22.87 11.51 34.89
C ILE A 196 24.38 11.74 34.69
N ALA A 197 24.76 12.68 33.82
CA ALA A 197 26.15 13.02 33.58
C ALA A 197 26.83 13.58 34.84
N ALA A 198 26.15 14.44 35.60
CA ALA A 198 26.67 14.99 36.85
C ALA A 198 26.90 13.91 37.93
N LEU A 199 25.98 12.94 38.05
CA LEU A 199 26.12 11.83 39.01
C LEU A 199 27.30 10.92 38.66
N LEU A 200 27.53 10.65 37.37
CA LEU A 200 28.66 9.85 36.90
C LEU A 200 29.99 10.59 37.06
N GLY A 201 30.01 11.92 36.90
CA GLY A 201 31.21 12.73 37.05
C GLY A 201 31.68 12.95 38.50
N ILE A 202 30.81 12.78 39.50
CA ILE A 202 31.18 12.88 40.92
C ILE A 202 31.73 11.54 41.47
N ALA A 203 31.45 10.42 40.78
CA ALA A 203 31.82 9.08 41.21
C ALA A 203 33.17 8.57 40.65
N GLY A 204 33.88 9.37 39.85
CA GLY A 204 35.22 9.09 39.31
C GLY A 204 36.23 10.09 39.81
#